data_AF-A0A329MT94-F1
#
_entry.id   AF-A0A329MT94-F1
#
_cell.length_a   1.000
_cell.length_b   1.000
_cell.length_c   1.000
_cell.angle_alpha   90.00
_cell.angle_beta   90.00
_cell.angle_gamma   90.00
#
_symmetry.space_group_name_H-M   'P 1'
#
loop_
_entity.id
_entity.type
_entity.pdbx_description
1 polymer ?
#
loop_
_entity_poly.entity_id
_entity_poly.type
_entity_poly.pdbx_seq_one_letter_code
_entity_poly.pdbx_strand_id
1 'polypeptide(L)'
;MLAGGSGTLDRLPGKLGESVDNTYFAAEPFNEMLFIDELREHWYNVYNEKEELGFALAWDGVVFPYLWLWQEHHSEQDEPFNGQLYAMALEPQASNAPTLLNAVTKKQAPVLEAGQSAETWLTVVIHANPNRVKYVAQDGDVTFAG
;
A
#
# COMPACT_ATOMS: atom_id res chain seq x y z
N MET A 1 17.86 7.39 9.25
CA MET A 1 16.50 7.87 8.95
C MET A 1 16.49 8.10 7.46
N LEU A 2 16.00 7.14 6.67
CA LEU A 2 15.76 7.43 5.25
C LEU A 2 14.59 8.42 5.26
N ALA A 3 14.78 9.55 4.60
CA ALA A 3 13.74 10.57 4.49
C ALA A 3 12.56 9.92 3.77
N GLY A 4 11.47 9.69 4.51
CA GLY A 4 10.18 9.43 3.87
C GLY A 4 9.88 10.64 2.99
N GLY A 5 9.38 10.41 1.80
CA GLY A 5 8.96 11.51 0.95
C GLY A 5 7.57 11.27 0.43
N SER A 6 6.91 12.38 0.16
CA SER A 6 5.53 12.43 -0.27
C SER A 6 5.44 12.46 -1.80
N GLY A 7 4.42 11.77 -2.31
CA GLY A 7 4.14 11.63 -3.74
C GLY A 7 2.76 11.00 -3.96
N THR A 8 2.30 11.01 -5.20
CA THR A 8 1.17 10.17 -5.64
C THR A 8 1.68 8.73 -5.84
N LEU A 9 0.80 7.72 -5.80
CA LEU A 9 1.22 6.30 -5.83
C LEU A 9 2.08 5.96 -7.07
N ASP A 10 1.88 6.69 -8.17
CA ASP A 10 2.66 6.62 -9.41
C ASP A 10 4.10 7.10 -9.27
N ARG A 11 4.44 7.90 -8.23
CA ARG A 11 5.75 8.50 -8.09
C ARG A 11 6.16 8.72 -6.64
N LEU A 12 6.83 7.72 -6.05
CA LEU A 12 7.33 7.78 -4.67
C LEU A 12 8.85 7.95 -4.65
N PRO A 13 9.42 8.60 -3.62
CA PRO A 13 10.86 8.67 -3.47
C PRO A 13 11.43 7.33 -3.02
N GLY A 14 12.39 6.81 -3.77
CA GLY A 14 13.15 5.62 -3.47
C GLY A 14 14.15 5.83 -2.33
N LYS A 15 14.81 4.75 -1.92
CA LYS A 15 15.71 4.75 -0.75
C LYS A 15 16.87 5.74 -0.84
N LEU A 16 17.28 6.20 -2.02
CA LEU A 16 18.36 7.17 -2.23
C LEU A 16 17.85 8.56 -2.65
N GLY A 17 16.54 8.81 -2.55
CA GLY A 17 15.90 10.09 -2.89
C GLY A 17 15.59 10.28 -4.39
N GLU A 18 15.86 9.27 -5.21
CA GLU A 18 15.39 9.17 -6.58
C GLU A 18 13.87 9.04 -6.65
N SER A 19 13.29 9.44 -7.77
CA SER A 19 11.86 9.27 -8.02
C SER A 19 11.63 7.89 -8.65
N VAL A 20 10.92 7.00 -7.96
CA VAL A 20 10.53 5.68 -8.48
C VAL A 20 9.16 5.80 -9.15
N ASP A 21 9.10 5.45 -10.43
CA ASP A 21 7.83 5.28 -11.15
C ASP A 21 7.25 3.91 -10.79
N ASN A 22 6.18 3.90 -9.98
CA ASN A 22 5.54 2.67 -9.52
C ASN A 22 4.33 2.29 -10.38
N THR A 23 4.15 2.91 -11.55
CA THR A 23 3.08 2.52 -12.48
C THR A 23 3.36 1.18 -13.16
N TYR A 24 4.63 0.73 -13.15
CA TYR A 24 5.05 -0.57 -13.69
C TYR A 24 6.13 -1.21 -12.79
N PHE A 25 6.16 -2.54 -12.75
CA PHE A 25 7.30 -3.26 -12.16
C PHE A 25 8.55 -3.08 -13.03
N ALA A 26 9.69 -2.79 -12.39
CA ALA A 26 10.95 -2.72 -13.10
C ALA A 26 11.30 -4.06 -13.77
N ALA A 27 11.93 -4.01 -14.94
CA ALA A 27 12.29 -5.22 -15.70
C ALA A 27 13.40 -6.06 -15.05
N GLU A 28 14.24 -5.43 -14.22
CA GLU A 28 15.30 -6.10 -13.46
C GLU A 28 14.79 -6.59 -12.10
N PRO A 29 15.42 -7.60 -11.47
CA PRO A 29 15.04 -8.03 -10.14
C PRO A 29 15.18 -6.94 -9.09
N PHE A 30 14.18 -6.80 -8.21
CA PHE A 30 14.20 -5.82 -7.14
C PHE A 30 13.36 -6.24 -5.93
N ASN A 31 13.75 -5.74 -4.76
CA ASN A 31 13.01 -5.83 -3.51
C ASN A 31 12.92 -4.44 -2.86
N GLU A 32 11.71 -3.96 -2.67
CA GLU A 32 11.51 -2.63 -2.11
C GLU A 32 10.42 -2.59 -1.05
N MET A 33 10.65 -1.71 -0.07
CA MET A 33 9.71 -1.38 0.98
C MET A 33 9.62 0.14 1.07
N LEU A 34 8.45 0.67 0.77
CA LEU A 34 8.13 2.09 0.83
C LEU A 34 7.08 2.34 1.92
N PHE A 35 7.23 3.45 2.62
CA PHE A 35 6.29 3.88 3.65
C PHE A 35 5.68 5.22 3.23
N ILE A 36 4.39 5.22 2.94
CA ILE A 36 3.64 6.39 2.50
C ILE A 36 2.95 6.99 3.72
N ASP A 37 3.30 8.23 4.04
CA ASP A 37 2.84 8.93 5.23
C ASP A 37 1.96 10.16 4.97
N GLU A 38 1.77 10.50 3.69
CA GLU A 38 0.84 11.55 3.26
C GLU A 38 -0.14 11.00 2.21
N LEU A 39 -1.33 10.59 2.67
CA LEU A 39 -2.42 10.12 1.82
C LEU A 39 -3.52 11.17 1.74
N ARG A 40 -3.95 11.50 0.51
CA ARG A 40 -5.13 12.37 0.30
C ARG A 40 -6.43 11.61 0.49
N GLU A 41 -6.43 10.34 0.08
CA GLU A 41 -7.58 9.44 0.13
C GLU A 41 -7.08 8.05 0.53
N HIS A 42 -7.94 7.27 1.18
CA HIS A 42 -7.61 5.97 1.78
C HIS A 42 -8.25 4.85 0.97
N TRP A 43 -7.89 4.83 -0.31
CA TRP A 43 -8.21 3.74 -1.22
C TRP A 43 -7.11 3.59 -2.28
N TYR A 44 -7.02 2.41 -2.87
CA TYR A 44 -6.19 2.16 -4.05
C TYR A 44 -6.91 1.22 -5.02
N ASN A 45 -6.42 1.17 -6.26
CA ASN A 45 -6.81 0.16 -7.24
C ASN A 45 -5.56 -0.37 -7.96
N VAL A 46 -5.48 -1.70 -8.10
CA VAL A 46 -4.49 -2.40 -8.92
C VAL A 46 -5.25 -3.07 -10.06
N TYR A 47 -4.84 -2.83 -11.30
CA TYR A 47 -5.48 -3.41 -12.47
C TYR A 47 -4.48 -4.25 -13.26
N ASN A 48 -4.87 -5.48 -13.61
CA ASN A 48 -4.13 -6.35 -14.50
C ASN A 48 -4.77 -6.30 -15.88
N GLU A 49 -4.10 -5.62 -16.83
CA GLU A 49 -4.60 -5.46 -18.20
C GLU A 49 -4.71 -6.79 -18.96
N LYS A 50 -3.80 -7.73 -18.70
CA LYS A 50 -3.79 -9.03 -19.38
C LYS A 50 -4.96 -9.92 -18.96
N GLU A 51 -5.31 -9.87 -17.67
CA GLU A 51 -6.42 -10.66 -17.10
C GLU A 51 -7.74 -9.87 -17.06
N GLU A 52 -7.74 -8.61 -17.51
CA GLU A 52 -8.88 -7.70 -17.48
C GLU A 52 -9.56 -7.61 -16.10
N LEU A 53 -8.74 -7.56 -15.04
CA LEU A 53 -9.21 -7.66 -13.65
C LEU A 53 -8.61 -6.56 -12.76
N GLY A 54 -9.48 -5.87 -12.04
CA GLY A 54 -9.15 -4.87 -11.03
C GLY A 54 -9.41 -5.36 -9.62
N PHE A 55 -8.48 -5.02 -8.72
CA PHE A 55 -8.60 -5.14 -7.27
C PHE A 55 -8.58 -3.74 -6.68
N ALA A 56 -9.72 -3.31 -6.14
CA ALA A 56 -9.88 -2.03 -5.49
C ALA A 56 -10.08 -2.24 -3.98
N LEU A 57 -9.43 -1.41 -3.16
CA LEU A 57 -9.54 -1.48 -1.71
C LEU A 57 -9.70 -0.07 -1.14
N ALA A 58 -10.71 0.13 -0.30
CA ALA A 58 -10.89 1.31 0.54
C ALA A 58 -10.79 0.92 2.03
N TRP A 59 -10.32 1.83 2.87
CA TRP A 59 -10.15 1.54 4.30
C TRP A 59 -10.38 2.75 5.20
N ASP A 60 -10.49 2.48 6.50
CA ASP A 60 -10.58 3.51 7.53
C ASP A 60 -9.25 4.28 7.67
N GLY A 61 -9.19 5.46 7.06
CA GLY A 61 -8.03 6.36 7.17
C GLY A 61 -7.81 6.99 8.55
N VAL A 62 -8.80 6.93 9.45
CA VAL A 62 -8.63 7.40 10.83
C VAL A 62 -7.84 6.37 11.62
N VAL A 63 -8.12 5.08 11.41
CA VAL A 63 -7.42 3.99 12.10
C VAL A 63 -6.09 3.66 11.41
N PHE A 64 -6.04 3.72 10.08
CA PHE A 64 -4.86 3.39 9.27
C PHE A 64 -4.46 4.55 8.34
N PRO A 65 -3.85 5.63 8.87
CA PRO A 65 -3.48 6.80 8.08
C PRO A 65 -2.23 6.63 7.21
N TYR A 66 -1.55 5.48 7.29
CA TYR A 66 -0.35 5.17 6.51
C TYR A 66 -0.61 4.02 5.54
N LEU A 67 0.17 3.94 4.47
CA LEU A 67 0.19 2.79 3.56
C LEU A 67 1.62 2.27 3.41
N TRP A 68 1.80 0.98 3.61
CA TRP A 68 3.06 0.30 3.32
C TRP A 68 2.96 -0.33 1.94
N LEU A 69 3.99 -0.14 1.13
CA LEU A 69 4.12 -0.77 -0.17
C LEU A 69 5.36 -1.66 -0.16
N TRP A 70 5.14 -2.96 -0.16
CA TRP A 70 6.18 -3.94 -0.40
C TRP A 70 6.07 -4.47 -1.82
N GLN A 71 7.19 -4.56 -2.52
CA GLN A 71 7.28 -5.15 -3.85
C GLN A 71 8.46 -6.08 -3.93
N GLU A 72 8.24 -7.18 -4.64
CA GLU A 72 9.26 -8.17 -4.91
C GLU A 72 9.14 -8.70 -6.34
N HIS A 73 10.27 -8.70 -7.02
CA HIS A 73 10.40 -9.22 -8.38
C HIS A 73 11.70 -10.02 -8.46
N HIS A 74 11.60 -11.34 -8.27
CA HIS A 74 12.66 -12.32 -8.49
C HIS A 74 14.01 -12.02 -7.81
N SER A 75 14.04 -11.17 -6.78
CA SER A 75 15.25 -10.74 -6.08
C SER A 75 15.63 -11.69 -4.96
N GLU A 76 14.65 -12.23 -4.22
CA GLU A 76 14.87 -13.18 -3.12
C GLU A 76 15.28 -14.55 -3.68
N GLN A 77 16.56 -14.88 -3.50
CA GLN A 77 17.16 -16.10 -4.03
C GLN A 77 17.13 -17.26 -3.04
N ASP A 78 16.91 -16.99 -1.76
CA ASP A 78 16.91 -18.02 -0.74
C ASP A 78 15.55 -18.75 -0.64
N GLU A 79 15.56 -19.91 -0.01
CA GLU A 79 14.35 -20.66 0.33
C GLU A 79 13.41 -19.79 1.21
N PRO A 80 12.08 -19.83 1.01
CA PRO A 80 11.33 -20.76 0.16
C PRO A 80 11.10 -20.26 -1.27
N PHE A 81 11.63 -19.10 -1.63
CA PHE A 81 11.22 -18.40 -2.85
C PHE A 81 12.12 -18.71 -4.04
N ASN A 82 13.41 -19.00 -3.82
CA ASN A 82 14.35 -19.50 -4.84
C ASN A 82 14.31 -18.70 -6.16
N GLY A 83 14.21 -17.37 -6.07
CA GLY A 83 14.15 -16.45 -7.21
C GLY A 83 12.80 -16.42 -7.95
N GLN A 84 11.76 -17.09 -7.46
CA GLN A 84 10.46 -17.22 -8.16
C GLN A 84 9.38 -16.25 -7.67
N LEU A 85 9.65 -15.47 -6.61
CA LEU A 85 8.65 -14.59 -6.02
C LEU A 85 8.44 -13.35 -6.91
N TYR A 86 7.21 -13.19 -7.39
CA TYR A 86 6.71 -11.97 -8.00
C TYR A 86 5.46 -11.54 -7.26
N ALA A 87 5.57 -10.50 -6.43
CA ALA A 87 4.51 -10.13 -5.51
C ALA A 87 4.55 -8.63 -5.17
N MET A 88 3.40 -8.14 -4.73
CA MET A 88 3.25 -6.82 -4.13
C MET A 88 2.27 -6.92 -2.97
N ALA A 89 2.50 -6.12 -1.93
CA ALA A 89 1.55 -5.87 -0.87
C ALA A 89 1.36 -4.35 -0.68
N LEU A 90 0.10 -3.93 -0.63
CA LEU A 90 -0.33 -2.57 -0.29
C LEU A 90 -1.12 -2.67 1.02
N GLU A 91 -0.50 -2.27 2.12
CA GLU A 91 -0.95 -2.60 3.48
C GLU A 91 -1.31 -1.32 4.25
N PRO A 92 -2.62 -1.04 4.48
CA PRO A 92 -3.04 0.01 5.39
C PRO A 92 -2.46 -0.22 6.79
N GLN A 93 -1.84 0.81 7.36
CA GLN A 93 -1.13 0.72 8.63
C GLN A 93 -1.40 1.89 9.57
N ALA A 94 -1.33 1.59 10.88
CA ALA A 94 -1.49 2.58 11.94
C ALA A 94 -0.21 3.40 12.18
N SER A 95 0.94 2.93 11.68
CA SER A 95 2.23 3.61 11.81
C SER A 95 3.11 3.34 10.59
N ASN A 96 3.91 4.33 10.17
CA ASN A 96 5.01 4.16 9.21
C ASN A 96 6.31 3.64 9.85
N ALA A 97 6.27 3.21 11.12
CA ALA A 97 7.43 2.68 11.81
C ALA A 97 7.50 1.16 11.62
N PRO A 98 8.64 0.61 11.15
CA PRO A 98 8.75 -0.80 10.78
C PRO A 98 8.72 -1.78 11.96
N THR A 99 8.73 -1.29 13.20
CA THR A 99 8.70 -2.12 14.41
C THR A 99 7.81 -1.47 15.47
N LEU A 100 7.23 -2.31 16.34
CA LEU A 100 6.42 -1.83 17.46
C LEU A 100 7.20 -0.88 18.37
N LEU A 101 8.46 -1.20 18.70
CA LEU A 101 9.28 -0.35 19.54
C LEU A 101 9.45 1.05 18.91
N ASN A 102 9.73 1.11 17.61
CA ASN A 102 9.83 2.39 16.90
C ASN A 102 8.50 3.15 16.88
N ALA A 103 7.37 2.45 16.68
CA ALA A 103 6.04 3.05 16.71
C ALA A 103 5.71 3.64 18.10
N VAL A 104 6.04 2.93 19.18
CA VAL A 104 5.87 3.40 20.55
C VAL A 104 6.76 4.63 20.82
N THR A 105 8.04 4.58 20.45
CA THR A 105 8.97 5.71 20.61
C THR A 105 8.49 6.95 19.85
N LYS A 106 7.92 6.76 18.65
CA LYS A 106 7.32 7.84 17.84
C LYS A 106 5.90 8.24 18.29
N LYS A 107 5.32 7.58 19.30
CA LYS A 107 3.92 7.78 19.75
C LYS A 107 2.88 7.56 18.65
N GLN A 108 3.16 6.64 17.73
CA GLN A 108 2.25 6.24 16.64
C GLN A 108 1.59 4.89 16.91
N ALA A 109 2.05 4.13 17.90
CA ALA A 109 1.41 2.86 18.27
C ALA A 109 -0.01 3.12 18.84
N PRO A 110 -1.05 2.44 18.33
CA PRO A 110 -2.38 2.47 18.94
C PRO A 110 -2.33 1.98 20.39
N VAL A 111 -3.14 2.59 21.26
CA VAL A 111 -3.26 2.21 22.67
C VAL A 111 -4.72 1.92 22.99
N LEU A 112 -4.97 0.80 23.66
CA LEU A 112 -6.27 0.45 24.22
C LEU A 112 -6.13 0.33 25.73
N GLU A 113 -7.00 1.03 26.46
CA GLU A 113 -7.10 0.89 27.91
C GLU A 113 -7.75 -0.44 28.30
N ALA A 114 -7.65 -0.80 29.58
CA ALA A 114 -8.28 -2.01 30.10
C ALA A 114 -9.80 -1.99 29.85
N GLY A 115 -10.29 -2.97 29.09
CA GLY A 115 -11.71 -3.09 28.72
C GLY A 115 -12.13 -2.23 27.53
N GLN A 116 -11.21 -1.47 26.91
CA GLN A 116 -11.50 -0.71 25.71
C GLN A 116 -11.50 -1.62 24.47
N SER A 117 -12.40 -1.33 23.53
CA SER A 117 -12.41 -1.90 22.18
C SER A 117 -12.20 -0.79 21.13
N ALA A 118 -11.74 -1.20 19.95
CA ALA A 118 -11.74 -0.38 18.76
C ALA A 118 -12.25 -1.21 17.58
N GLU A 119 -12.88 -0.53 16.63
CA GLU A 119 -13.40 -1.11 15.39
C GLU A 119 -12.83 -0.31 14.22
N THR A 120 -12.75 -0.97 13.07
CA THR A 120 -12.24 -0.39 11.81
C THR A 120 -12.91 -1.13 10.65
N TRP A 121 -12.67 -0.68 9.43
CA TRP A 121 -13.22 -1.28 8.24
C TRP A 121 -12.21 -1.29 7.09
N LEU A 122 -12.34 -2.32 6.26
CA LEU A 122 -11.74 -2.41 4.94
C LEU A 122 -12.82 -2.92 3.99
N THR A 123 -12.81 -2.45 2.75
CA THR A 123 -13.74 -2.87 1.71
C THR A 123 -12.95 -3.19 0.47
N VAL A 124 -13.20 -4.37 -0.09
CA VAL A 124 -12.54 -4.86 -1.30
C VAL A 124 -13.59 -5.06 -2.38
N VAL A 125 -13.26 -4.59 -3.58
CA VAL A 125 -14.09 -4.75 -4.78
C VAL A 125 -13.22 -5.35 -5.87
N ILE A 126 -13.73 -6.42 -6.48
CA ILE A 126 -13.16 -6.99 -7.71
C ILE A 126 -14.01 -6.50 -8.88
N HIS A 127 -13.40 -5.92 -9.91
CA HIS A 127 -14.11 -5.39 -11.07
C HIS A 127 -13.40 -5.72 -12.39
N ALA A 128 -14.15 -5.72 -13.50
CA ALA A 128 -13.62 -5.93 -14.85
C ALA A 128 -13.64 -4.64 -15.71
N ASN A 129 -13.98 -3.49 -15.13
CA ASN A 129 -13.99 -2.22 -15.86
C ASN A 129 -12.54 -1.72 -16.08
N PRO A 130 -12.09 -1.52 -17.34
CA PRO A 130 -10.74 -1.08 -17.66
C PRO A 130 -10.53 0.42 -17.47
N ASN A 131 -11.59 1.19 -17.25
CA ASN A 131 -11.46 2.63 -17.08
C ASN A 131 -10.78 2.96 -15.74
N ARG A 132 -10.06 4.09 -15.72
CA ARG A 132 -9.39 4.56 -14.50
C ARG A 132 -10.38 4.73 -13.35
N VAL A 133 -10.12 4.10 -12.21
CA VAL A 133 -10.86 4.34 -10.97
C VAL A 133 -10.59 5.76 -10.48
N LYS A 134 -11.65 6.46 -10.11
CA LYS A 134 -11.62 7.81 -9.53
C LYS A 134 -11.87 7.81 -8.03
N TYR A 135 -12.61 6.83 -7.52
CA TYR A 135 -12.93 6.71 -6.11
C TYR A 135 -13.44 5.30 -5.79
N VAL A 136 -13.16 4.82 -4.59
CA VAL A 136 -13.71 3.59 -4.02
C VAL A 136 -14.36 3.95 -2.69
N ALA A 137 -15.66 3.72 -2.59
CA ALA A 137 -16.44 4.02 -1.40
C ALA A 137 -16.37 2.88 -0.38
N GLN A 138 -16.66 3.20 0.89
CA GLN A 138 -16.74 2.24 1.98
C GLN A 138 -17.84 1.18 1.79
N ASP A 139 -18.90 1.48 1.04
CA ASP A 139 -19.97 0.53 0.75
C ASP A 139 -19.68 -0.37 -0.46
N GLY A 140 -18.53 -0.18 -1.11
CA GLY A 140 -18.10 -0.96 -2.27
C GLY A 140 -18.46 -0.32 -3.62
N ASP A 141 -19.06 0.88 -3.65
CA ASP A 141 -19.26 1.59 -4.90
C ASP A 141 -17.93 2.08 -5.49
N VAL A 142 -17.70 1.78 -6.76
CA VAL A 142 -16.50 2.20 -7.50
C VAL A 142 -16.88 3.18 -8.59
N THR A 143 -16.32 4.39 -8.53
CA THR A 143 -16.51 5.41 -9.57
C THR A 143 -15.39 5.33 -10.59
N PHE A 144 -15.74 5.21 -11.87
CA PHE A 144 -14.80 5.15 -12.98
C PHE A 144 -14.76 6.47 -13.77
N ALA A 145 -13.66 6.74 -14.45
CA ALA A 145 -13.62 7.75 -15.50
C ALA A 145 -14.56 7.35 -16.66
N GLY A 146 -15.22 8.34 -17.24
CA GLY A 146 -16.05 8.18 -18.45
C GLY A 146 -15.24 8.31 -19.72
#